data_AF-T0TDS0-F1
#
_entry.id   AF-T0TDS0-F1
#
_cell.length_a   1.000
_cell.length_b   1.000
_cell.length_c   1.000
_cell.angle_alpha   90.00
_cell.angle_beta   90.00
_cell.angle_gamma   90.00
#
_symmetry.space_group_name_H-M   'P 1'
#
loop_
_entity.id
_entity.type
_entity.pdbx_description
1 polymer ?
#
loop_
_entity_poly.entity_id
_entity_poly.type
_entity_poly.pdbx_seq_one_letter_code
_entity_poly.pdbx_strand_id
1 'polypeptide(L)' 'MKGRLAGKAWIITTHNTPRIFLPFAQDYSKVLKFQILKPCGFKAVKVTQITRVEYMTDHERKEQLQKIAKLTQNL' A
#
# COMPACT_ATOMS: atom_id res chain seq x y z
N MET A 1 -18.33 18.06 0.00
CA MET A 1 -17.38 18.54 -1.05
C MET A 1 -17.26 17.46 -2.12
N LYS A 2 -17.29 17.82 -3.41
CA LYS A 2 -17.11 16.85 -4.52
C LYS A 2 -15.62 16.81 -4.86
N GLY A 3 -14.98 15.65 -4.66
CA GLY A 3 -13.57 15.44 -4.97
C GLY A 3 -13.25 15.77 -6.43
N ARG A 4 -12.14 16.48 -6.66
CA ARG A 4 -11.73 16.97 -8.00
C ARG A 4 -10.63 16.13 -8.65
N LEU A 5 -9.99 15.23 -7.90
CA LEU A 5 -8.96 14.33 -8.42
C LEU A 5 -9.63 13.15 -9.12
N ALA A 6 -9.09 12.72 -10.26
CA ALA A 6 -9.60 11.59 -11.03
C ALA A 6 -8.43 10.65 -11.40
N GLY A 7 -8.74 9.35 -11.50
CA GLY A 7 -7.78 8.34 -11.90
C GLY A 7 -7.66 7.18 -10.91
N LYS A 8 -6.56 6.42 -11.07
CA LYS A 8 -6.17 5.33 -10.18
C LYS A 8 -5.04 5.79 -9.27
N ALA A 9 -5.01 5.28 -8.05
CA ALA A 9 -3.88 5.47 -7.13
C ALA A 9 -3.37 4.10 -6.65
N TRP A 10 -2.07 4.02 -6.39
CA TRP A 10 -1.44 2.84 -5.78
C TRP A 10 -0.61 3.28 -4.59
N ILE A 11 -0.99 2.79 -3.40
CA ILE A 11 -0.24 2.98 -2.16
C ILE A 11 0.66 1.77 -1.95
N ILE A 12 1.96 2.00 -1.81
CA ILE A 12 2.94 0.98 -1.41
C ILE A 12 3.51 1.42 -0.06
N THR A 13 3.37 0.58 0.96
CA THR A 13 3.93 0.84 2.30
C THR A 13 4.80 -0.31 2.77
N THR A 14 5.83 0.03 3.52
CA THR A 14 6.74 -0.89 4.20
C THR A 14 6.58 -0.70 5.70
N HIS A 15 6.54 -1.79 6.46
CA HIS A 15 6.53 -1.72 7.93
C HIS A 15 6.99 -3.04 8.53
N ASN A 16 7.35 -3.05 9.81
CA ASN A 16 7.87 -4.26 10.48
C ASN A 16 6.83 -5.03 11.27
N THR A 17 5.65 -4.44 11.46
CA THR A 17 4.54 -5.09 12.16
C THR A 17 4.12 -6.37 11.45
N PRO A 18 4.02 -7.51 12.18
CA PRO A 18 3.53 -8.75 11.62
C PRO A 18 2.10 -8.58 11.06
N ARG A 19 1.79 -9.23 9.94
CA ARG A 19 0.46 -9.16 9.32
C ARG A 19 -0.70 -9.51 10.27
N ILE A 20 -0.45 -10.38 11.24
CA ILE A 20 -1.44 -10.82 12.23
C ILE A 20 -1.96 -9.64 13.07
N PHE A 21 -1.14 -8.62 13.31
CA PHE A 21 -1.51 -7.46 14.11
C PHE A 21 -2.11 -6.31 13.28
N LEU A 22 -2.06 -6.37 11.94
CA LEU A 22 -2.58 -5.33 11.06
C LEU A 22 -4.10 -5.05 11.20
N PRO A 23 -4.97 -6.03 11.46
CA PRO A 23 -6.39 -5.76 11.69
C PRO A 23 -6.64 -4.86 12.91
N PHE A 24 -5.75 -4.93 13.91
CA PHE A 24 -5.83 -4.18 15.16
C PHE A 24 -5.17 -2.80 15.08
N ALA A 25 -4.50 -2.50 13.97
CA ALA A 25 -3.86 -1.21 13.78
C ALA A 25 -4.77 -0.23 13.02
N GLN A 26 -4.83 1.01 13.54
CA GLN A 26 -5.78 2.03 13.09
C GLN A 26 -5.45 2.60 11.70
N ASP A 27 -4.18 2.89 11.41
CA ASP A 27 -3.82 3.62 10.19
C ASP A 27 -3.36 2.72 9.04
N TYR A 28 -2.12 2.19 9.01
CA TYR A 28 -1.61 1.24 8.00
C TYR A 28 -2.27 1.35 6.60
N SER A 29 -2.23 2.55 6.01
CA SER A 29 -2.79 2.90 4.69
C SER A 29 -4.33 3.07 4.60
N LYS A 30 -5.10 2.75 5.64
CA LYS A 30 -6.57 2.92 5.69
C LYS A 30 -6.97 4.38 5.71
N VAL A 31 -6.33 5.24 6.52
CA VAL A 31 -6.67 6.68 6.56
C VAL A 31 -6.37 7.32 5.22
N LEU A 32 -5.15 7.12 4.70
CA LEU A 32 -4.77 7.64 3.39
C LEU A 32 -5.72 7.16 2.27
N LYS A 33 -6.11 5.89 2.27
CA LYS A 33 -7.05 5.35 1.27
C LYS A 33 -8.46 5.93 1.41
N PHE A 34 -9.08 5.79 2.58
CA PHE A 34 -10.51 5.99 2.76
C PHE A 34 -10.89 7.40 3.19
N GLN A 35 -10.01 8.12 3.90
CA GLN A 35 -10.30 9.45 4.43
C GLN A 35 -9.64 10.56 3.61
N ILE A 36 -8.59 10.24 2.84
CA ILE A 36 -7.89 11.23 1.99
C ILE A 36 -8.18 10.98 0.52
N LEU A 37 -7.69 9.88 -0.08
CA LEU A 37 -7.74 9.68 -1.53
C LEU A 37 -9.17 9.50 -2.06
N LYS A 38 -9.99 8.68 -1.40
CA LYS A 38 -11.39 8.46 -1.82
C LYS A 38 -12.21 9.76 -1.78
N PRO A 39 -12.21 10.54 -0.67
CA PRO A 39 -12.93 11.81 -0.63
C PRO A 39 -12.42 12.83 -1.65
N CYS A 40 -11.13 12.78 -1.99
CA CYS A 40 -10.54 13.64 -3.03
C CYS A 40 -10.94 13.26 -4.46
N GLY A 41 -11.53 12.07 -4.68
CA GLY A 41 -12.12 11.67 -5.98
C GLY A 41 -11.48 10.45 -6.65
N PHE A 42 -10.43 9.86 -6.07
CA PHE A 42 -9.84 8.61 -6.59
C PHE A 42 -10.80 7.43 -6.39
N LYS A 43 -11.29 6.86 -7.50
CA LYS A 43 -12.24 5.74 -7.48
C LYS A 43 -11.55 4.39 -7.20
N ALA A 44 -10.39 4.18 -7.81
CA ALA A 44 -9.62 2.95 -7.66
C ALA A 44 -8.32 3.23 -6.89
N VAL A 45 -8.21 2.67 -5.68
CA VAL A 45 -7.01 2.78 -4.84
C VAL A 45 -6.52 1.38 -4.46
N LYS A 46 -5.44 0.94 -5.10
CA LYS A 46 -4.72 -0.30 -4.79
C LYS A 46 -3.82 -0.05 -3.59
N VAL A 47 -3.73 -1.02 -2.67
CA VAL A 47 -2.83 -0.96 -1.51
C VAL A 47 -1.98 -2.21 -1.53
N THR A 48 -0.66 -2.04 -1.44
CA THR A 48 0.32 -3.12 -1.30
C THR A 48 1.14 -2.85 -0.05
N GLN A 49 1.15 -3.82 0.87
CA GLN A 49 1.88 -3.74 2.13
C GLN A 49 2.97 -4.79 2.16
N ILE A 50 4.21 -4.34 2.33
CA ILE A 50 5.36 -5.18 2.59
C ILE A 50 5.63 -5.15 4.10
N THR A 51 5.52 -6.31 4.74
CA THR A 51 5.63 -6.45 6.19
C THR A 51 6.95 -7.09 6.58
N ARG A 52 7.46 -6.81 7.78
CA ARG A 52 8.69 -7.39 8.35
C ARG A 52 9.96 -7.05 7.55
N VAL A 53 10.01 -5.87 6.93
CA VAL A 53 11.10 -5.47 6.00
C VAL A 53 12.48 -5.47 6.66
N GLU A 54 12.57 -5.07 7.92
CA GLU A 54 13.82 -5.08 8.69
C GLU A 54 14.29 -6.49 9.05
N TYR A 55 13.37 -7.45 9.14
CA TYR A 55 13.67 -8.86 9.44
C TYR A 55 13.96 -9.69 8.19
N MET A 56 13.79 -9.10 7.00
CA MET A 56 14.12 -9.76 5.74
C MET A 56 15.62 -9.72 5.47
N THR A 57 16.12 -10.79 4.88
CA THR A 57 17.41 -10.82 4.20
C THR A 57 17.39 -9.92 2.94
N ASP A 58 18.57 -9.58 2.42
CA ASP A 58 18.67 -8.87 1.15
C ASP A 58 18.06 -9.64 -0.03
N HIS A 59 18.12 -10.98 0.02
CA HIS A 59 17.49 -11.83 -0.97
C HIS A 59 15.97 -11.68 -0.94
N GLU A 60 15.34 -11.81 0.23
CA GLU A 60 13.90 -11.63 0.40
C GLU A 60 13.45 -10.21 0.02
N ARG A 61 14.24 -9.18 0.35
CA ARG A 61 13.98 -7.81 -0.10
C ARG A 61 13.99 -7.70 -1.63
N LYS A 62 14.97 -8.32 -2.30
CA LYS A 62 15.02 -8.37 -3.79
C LYS A 62 13.80 -9.08 -4.38
N GLU A 63 13.33 -10.16 -3.78
CA GLU A 63 12.10 -10.82 -4.25
C GLU A 63 10.86 -9.92 -4.12
N GLN A 64 10.74 -9.15 -3.03
CA GLN A 64 9.65 -8.18 -2.87
C GLN A 64 9.72 -7.08 -3.93
N LEU A 65 10.94 -6.58 -4.24
CA LEU A 65 11.15 -5.61 -5.31
C LEU A 65 10.76 -6.19 -6.68
N GLN A 66 11.12 -7.44 -6.97
CA GLN A 66 10.71 -8.11 -8.20
C GLN A 66 9.19 -8.29 -8.28
N LYS A 67 8.52 -8.61 -7.16
CA LYS A 67 7.05 -8.67 -7.10
C LYS A 67 6.43 -7.31 -7.40
N ILE A 68 6.96 -6.23 -6.83
CA ILE A 68 6.52 -4.86 -7.14
C ILE A 68 6.72 -4.55 -8.62
N ALA A 69 7.90 -4.83 -9.17
CA ALA A 69 8.20 -4.57 -10.58
C ALA A 69 7.20 -5.27 -11.52
N LYS A 70 6.85 -6.53 -11.25
CA LYS A 70 5.81 -7.26 -11.99
C LYS A 70 4.43 -6.63 -11.84
N LEU A 71 4.08 -6.15 -10.65
CA LEU A 71 2.79 -5.48 -10.42
C LEU A 71 2.72 -4.13 -11.15
N THR A 72 3.85 -3.43 -11.31
CA THR A 72 3.93 -2.16 -12.04
C THR A 72 3.66 -2.33 -13.53
N GLN A 73 4.06 -3.46 -14.12
CA GLN A 73 3.82 -3.76 -15.53
C GLN A 73 2.32 -3.91 -15.88
N ASN A 74 1.45 -4.08 -14.87
CA ASN A 74 0.02 -4.34 -15.02
C ASN A 74 -0.89 -3.18 -14.56
N LEU A 75 -0.37 -1.95 -14.45
CA LEU A 75 -1.11 -0.78 -13.93
C LEU A 75 -1.92 -0.01 -14.97
#